data_AF-A0A816R1P2-F1
#
_entry.id   AF-A0A816R1P2-F1
#
_cell.length_a   1.000
_cell.length_b   1.000
_cell.length_c   1.000
_cell.angle_alpha   90.00
_cell.angle_beta   90.00
_cell.angle_gamma   90.00
#
_symmetry.space_group_name_H-M   'P 1'
#
loop_
_entity.id
_entity.type
_entity.pdbx_description
1 polymer ?
#
loop_
_entity_poly.entity_id
_entity_poly.type
_entity_poly.pdbx_seq_one_letter_code
_entity_poly.pdbx_strand_id
1 'polypeptide(L)'
;MQSAGSEEDIDTINLTYPTITINPYVPQDHIVNPQNFSYILNPNWTVCQHNVYIIVCVHSTPAYYQRRLLIRETWAARNVFPEIRLVFMLGQTIDNKIMQAVKFENDLYQDIVQEDFLDSYRNLTHKAMMALKWISTYCSQASYISKTDDDMIVNTFTLLKHLKFRDSHRMKQNNSIFCRVYKPMNVFRDKNIKWYLSEKEYPLEKFSSFCSGSAFILTNDLAKTIYNLSLYVPFLWIDDVYITGLVAQAVNVTFNQPKSLYTMNDETIGLTKHTGIIIKNPNLFKRRRSLNKLAVIISSASLDNSTSDGETLEQVVNFGFFS
;
A
#
# COMPACT_ATOMS: atom_id res chain seq x y z
N MET A 1 0.41 -64.96 -23.63
CA MET A 1 -0.55 -64.60 -22.56
C MET A 1 0.28 -64.18 -21.37
N GLN A 2 0.53 -62.89 -21.29
CA GLN A 2 -0.01 -61.98 -20.26
C GLN A 2 0.77 -62.02 -18.94
N SER A 3 1.32 -60.86 -18.66
CA SER A 3 2.07 -60.34 -17.52
C SER A 3 1.30 -60.30 -16.21
N ALA A 4 2.03 -60.33 -15.10
CA ALA A 4 1.99 -59.39 -13.97
C ALA A 4 2.87 -60.01 -12.86
N GLY A 5 3.87 -59.35 -12.28
CA GLY A 5 3.89 -57.96 -11.82
C GLY A 5 3.58 -57.98 -10.33
N SER A 6 4.62 -58.08 -9.51
CA SER A 6 4.54 -57.98 -8.05
C SER A 6 4.13 -56.57 -7.63
N GLU A 7 2.94 -56.41 -7.08
CA GLU A 7 2.49 -55.19 -6.41
C GLU A 7 2.95 -55.22 -4.94
N GLU A 8 3.66 -54.16 -4.55
CA GLU A 8 4.05 -53.85 -3.18
C GLU A 8 2.82 -53.54 -2.33
N ASP A 9 2.79 -54.09 -1.11
CA ASP A 9 1.85 -53.75 -0.06
C ASP A 9 1.95 -52.25 0.29
N ILE A 10 0.90 -51.49 -0.02
CA ILE A 10 0.71 -50.13 0.50
C ILE A 10 -0.20 -50.24 1.72
N ASP A 11 0.42 -50.16 2.90
CA ASP A 11 -0.27 -49.98 4.19
C ASP A 11 -1.20 -48.76 4.14
N THR A 12 -2.51 -49.00 4.17
CA THR A 12 -3.51 -47.95 4.37
C THR A 12 -3.47 -47.48 5.81
N ILE A 13 -2.76 -46.38 6.06
CA ILE A 13 -2.78 -45.69 7.35
C ILE A 13 -4.13 -44.96 7.48
N ASN A 14 -5.02 -45.50 8.32
CA ASN A 14 -6.22 -44.81 8.79
C ASN A 14 -5.82 -43.64 9.70
N LEU A 15 -5.68 -42.45 9.11
CA LEU A 15 -5.55 -41.20 9.86
C LEU A 15 -6.95 -40.68 10.19
N THR A 16 -7.44 -41.00 11.40
CA THR A 16 -8.55 -40.26 12.01
C THR A 16 -8.06 -38.85 12.35
N TYR A 17 -8.37 -37.89 11.49
CA TYR A 17 -8.16 -36.48 11.79
C TYR A 17 -9.21 -36.04 12.82
N PRO A 18 -8.82 -35.35 13.92
CA PRO A 18 -9.79 -34.64 14.73
C PRO A 18 -10.54 -33.66 13.80
N THR A 19 -11.83 -33.41 14.06
CA THR A 19 -12.60 -32.39 13.33
C THR A 19 -11.92 -31.03 13.46
N ILE A 20 -11.03 -30.74 12.51
CA ILE A 20 -10.37 -29.46 12.32
C ILE A 20 -11.43 -28.56 11.71
N THR A 21 -11.88 -27.56 12.46
CA THR A 21 -12.52 -26.39 11.87
C THR A 21 -11.53 -25.83 10.84
N ILE A 22 -11.76 -26.10 9.56
CA ILE A 22 -10.88 -25.68 8.46
C ILE A 22 -10.70 -24.18 8.61
N ASN A 23 -9.47 -23.73 8.90
CA ASN A 23 -9.16 -22.31 8.82
C ASN A 23 -9.35 -21.91 7.35
N PRO A 24 -10.36 -21.09 7.02
CA PRO A 24 -10.74 -20.83 5.63
C PRO A 24 -9.73 -19.95 4.90
N TYR A 25 -8.71 -19.46 5.60
CA TYR A 25 -7.67 -18.60 5.04
C TYR A 25 -6.33 -19.32 4.84
N VAL A 26 -6.33 -20.65 4.90
CA VAL A 26 -5.22 -21.45 4.39
C VAL A 26 -5.20 -21.33 2.86
N PRO A 27 -4.01 -21.18 2.23
CA PRO A 27 -3.88 -21.26 0.78
C PRO A 27 -4.54 -22.53 0.23
N GLN A 28 -5.38 -22.36 -0.77
CA GLN A 28 -6.00 -23.48 -1.48
C GLN A 28 -5.00 -24.13 -2.44
N ASP A 29 -5.28 -25.36 -2.85
CA ASP A 29 -4.49 -26.10 -3.84
C ASP A 29 -4.71 -25.61 -5.29
N HIS A 30 -5.68 -24.71 -5.49
CA HIS A 30 -6.01 -24.08 -6.76
C HIS A 30 -6.18 -22.55 -6.60
N ILE A 31 -6.09 -21.83 -7.73
CA ILE A 31 -6.29 -20.37 -7.75
C ILE A 31 -7.77 -20.06 -7.47
N VAL A 32 -8.02 -19.31 -6.41
CA VAL A 32 -9.36 -18.82 -6.02
C VAL A 32 -9.60 -17.36 -6.38
N ASN A 33 -8.52 -16.58 -6.57
CA ASN A 33 -8.59 -15.17 -6.94
C ASN A 33 -7.81 -14.90 -8.23
N PRO A 34 -8.30 -15.34 -9.40
CA PRO A 34 -7.64 -15.06 -10.66
C PRO A 34 -7.56 -13.54 -10.89
N GLN A 35 -6.35 -13.02 -11.04
CA GLN A 35 -6.09 -11.59 -11.31
C GLN A 35 -6.02 -11.33 -12.81
N ASN A 36 -7.09 -11.73 -13.52
CA ASN A 36 -7.22 -11.67 -14.97
C ASN A 36 -7.69 -10.29 -15.45
N PHE A 37 -7.23 -9.24 -14.80
CA PHE A 37 -7.50 -7.86 -15.21
C PHE A 37 -6.40 -7.36 -16.15
N SER A 38 -6.84 -6.58 -17.14
CA SER A 38 -5.96 -5.97 -18.14
C SER A 38 -5.62 -4.55 -17.74
N TYR A 39 -4.37 -4.13 -17.99
CA TYR A 39 -3.98 -2.74 -17.80
C TYR A 39 -4.67 -1.86 -18.86
N ILE A 40 -5.49 -0.91 -18.40
CA ILE A 40 -6.02 0.19 -19.22
C ILE A 40 -4.94 1.25 -19.39
N LEU A 41 -4.28 1.60 -18.29
CA LEU A 41 -3.16 2.52 -18.26
C LEU A 41 -2.01 1.85 -17.52
N ASN A 42 -0.83 1.91 -18.12
CA ASN A 42 0.40 1.44 -17.54
C ASN A 42 1.44 2.53 -17.82
N PRO A 43 2.06 3.12 -16.78
CA PRO A 43 2.99 4.21 -17.00
C PRO A 43 4.24 3.69 -17.70
N ASN A 44 4.99 4.62 -18.31
CA ASN A 44 6.21 4.29 -19.03
C ASN A 44 7.22 3.54 -18.14
N TRP A 45 7.95 2.58 -18.71
CA TRP A 45 9.00 1.80 -18.03
C TRP A 45 10.07 2.67 -17.35
N THR A 46 10.23 3.92 -17.81
CA THR A 46 11.13 4.92 -17.21
C THR A 46 10.81 5.23 -15.74
N VAL A 47 9.58 5.00 -15.27
CA VAL A 47 9.21 5.17 -13.85
C VAL A 47 10.16 4.39 -12.95
N CYS A 48 10.51 3.17 -13.34
CA CYS A 48 11.35 2.26 -12.58
C CYS A 48 12.67 1.95 -13.29
N GLN A 49 13.26 2.92 -14.00
CA GLN A 49 14.53 2.69 -14.70
C GLN A 49 15.77 3.10 -13.88
N HIS A 50 15.60 3.99 -12.91
CA HIS A 50 16.68 4.43 -12.02
C HIS A 50 16.64 3.65 -10.71
N ASN A 51 17.69 3.78 -9.88
CA ASN A 51 17.71 3.23 -8.52
C ASN A 51 16.58 3.86 -7.68
N VAL A 52 15.43 3.20 -7.67
CA VAL A 52 14.27 3.57 -6.86
C VAL A 52 14.53 3.10 -5.44
N TYR A 53 14.62 4.01 -4.48
CA TYR A 53 14.74 3.61 -3.08
C TYR A 53 13.38 3.20 -2.52
N ILE A 54 12.33 4.01 -2.78
CA ILE A 54 10.95 3.72 -2.36
C ILE A 54 10.02 3.88 -3.57
N ILE A 55 9.24 2.84 -3.86
CA ILE A 55 8.05 2.96 -4.72
C ILE A 55 6.84 3.25 -3.83
N VAL A 56 6.26 4.44 -3.96
CA VAL A 56 5.07 4.90 -3.24
C VAL A 56 3.85 4.61 -4.11
N CYS A 57 3.04 3.68 -3.66
CA CYS A 57 1.78 3.29 -4.28
C CYS A 57 0.63 3.91 -3.51
N VAL A 58 -0.04 4.88 -4.15
CA VAL A 58 -1.19 5.55 -3.57
C VAL A 58 -2.47 4.92 -4.12
N HIS A 59 -3.27 4.33 -3.24
CA HIS A 59 -4.63 3.94 -3.59
C HIS A 59 -5.49 5.19 -3.74
N SER A 60 -5.94 5.45 -4.98
CA SER A 60 -6.84 6.56 -5.30
C SER A 60 -8.05 6.05 -6.09
N THR A 61 -8.96 6.93 -6.45
CA THR A 61 -10.11 6.63 -7.31
C THR A 61 -10.11 7.59 -8.51
N PRO A 62 -10.61 7.18 -9.69
CA PRO A 62 -10.59 8.01 -10.89
C PRO A 62 -11.03 9.47 -10.67
N ALA A 63 -12.06 9.70 -9.85
CA ALA A 63 -12.62 11.02 -9.57
C ALA A 63 -11.70 11.98 -8.78
N TYR A 64 -10.67 11.49 -8.08
CA TYR A 64 -9.87 12.29 -7.13
C TYR A 64 -8.59 12.89 -7.73
N TYR A 65 -8.70 13.49 -8.92
CA TYR A 65 -7.60 14.21 -9.59
C TYR A 65 -6.90 15.22 -8.66
N GLN A 66 -7.68 16.05 -7.96
CA GLN A 66 -7.13 17.09 -7.07
C GLN A 66 -6.30 16.52 -5.91
N ARG A 67 -6.64 15.32 -5.42
CA ARG A 67 -5.86 14.68 -4.35
C ARG A 67 -4.52 14.21 -4.88
N ARG A 68 -4.54 13.56 -6.05
CA ARG A 68 -3.32 13.11 -6.73
C ARG A 68 -2.39 14.28 -7.07
N LEU A 69 -2.95 15.36 -7.62
CA LEU A 69 -2.19 16.58 -7.90
C LEU A 69 -1.51 17.14 -6.64
N LEU A 70 -2.25 17.23 -5.53
CA LEU A 70 -1.68 17.71 -4.28
C LEU A 70 -0.52 16.84 -3.80
N ILE A 71 -0.65 15.51 -3.89
CA ILE A 71 0.41 14.58 -3.51
C ILE A 71 1.67 14.79 -4.37
N ARG A 72 1.50 14.96 -5.69
CA ARG A 72 2.60 15.27 -6.63
C ARG A 72 3.30 16.59 -6.30
N GLU A 73 2.56 17.60 -5.88
CA GLU A 73 3.10 18.93 -5.58
C GLU A 73 3.64 19.07 -4.15
N THR A 74 3.47 18.05 -3.31
CA THR A 74 3.82 18.13 -1.90
C THR A 74 4.75 17.00 -1.46
N TRP A 75 4.25 16.07 -0.64
CA TRP A 75 5.08 15.10 0.06
C TRP A 75 5.65 14.00 -0.84
N ALA A 76 5.19 13.88 -2.09
CA ALA A 76 5.76 12.96 -3.07
C ALA A 76 6.34 13.69 -4.30
N ALA A 77 6.69 14.98 -4.15
CA ALA A 77 7.24 15.77 -5.24
C ALA A 77 8.60 15.23 -5.73
N ARG A 78 8.67 14.86 -7.01
CA ARG A 78 9.83 14.18 -7.62
C ARG A 78 11.11 15.01 -7.62
N ASN A 79 11.00 16.33 -7.73
CA ASN A 79 12.12 17.26 -7.68
C ASN A 79 12.71 17.38 -6.25
N VAL A 80 11.89 17.20 -5.22
CA VAL A 80 12.32 17.23 -3.81
C VAL A 80 12.83 15.85 -3.36
N PHE A 81 12.18 14.77 -3.81
CA PHE A 81 12.50 13.39 -3.41
C PHE A 81 12.86 12.52 -4.63
N PRO A 82 14.03 12.73 -5.25
CA PRO A 82 14.42 12.05 -6.49
C PRO A 82 14.63 10.53 -6.32
N GLU A 83 14.81 10.06 -5.08
CA GLU A 83 14.98 8.64 -4.73
C GLU A 83 13.65 7.88 -4.63
N ILE A 84 12.53 8.61 -4.67
CA ILE A 84 11.19 8.03 -4.58
C ILE A 84 10.54 8.02 -5.97
N ARG A 85 9.70 7.02 -6.20
CA ARG A 85 8.78 6.99 -7.34
C ARG A 85 7.36 6.92 -6.83
N LEU A 86 6.50 7.75 -7.39
CA LEU A 86 5.09 7.82 -7.07
C LEU A 86 4.31 7.13 -8.19
N VAL A 87 3.38 6.27 -7.82
CA VAL A 87 2.37 5.71 -8.72
C VAL A 87 1.00 5.70 -8.05
N PHE A 88 -0.03 6.04 -8.82
CA PHE A 88 -1.42 5.98 -8.38
C PHE A 88 -2.09 4.72 -8.90
N MET A 89 -2.69 3.96 -8.00
CA MET A 89 -3.39 2.71 -8.30
C MET A 89 -4.88 3.00 -8.45
N LEU A 90 -5.43 2.80 -9.65
CA LEU A 90 -6.83 3.06 -9.99
C LEU A 90 -7.51 1.79 -10.54
N GLY A 91 -8.80 1.62 -10.26
CA GLY A 91 -9.67 0.80 -11.11
C GLY A 91 -10.35 1.68 -12.17
N GLN A 92 -11.26 1.10 -12.96
CA GLN A 92 -12.12 1.85 -13.87
C GLN A 92 -13.39 2.37 -13.20
N THR A 93 -14.02 3.38 -13.80
CA THR A 93 -15.37 3.84 -13.44
C THR A 93 -16.26 3.77 -14.66
N ILE A 94 -17.57 3.64 -14.44
CA ILE A 94 -18.59 3.66 -15.50
C ILE A 94 -18.76 5.07 -16.10
N ASP A 95 -18.26 6.11 -15.43
CA ASP A 95 -18.31 7.47 -15.92
C ASP A 95 -17.22 7.71 -16.98
N ASN A 96 -17.64 7.73 -18.24
CA ASN A 96 -16.77 7.96 -19.39
C ASN A 96 -16.05 9.30 -19.36
N LYS A 97 -16.64 10.37 -18.78
CA LYS A 97 -15.99 11.67 -18.68
C LYS A 97 -14.83 11.61 -17.69
N ILE A 98 -15.03 10.93 -16.56
CA ILE A 98 -13.96 10.71 -15.58
C ILE A 98 -12.87 9.82 -16.18
N MET A 99 -13.23 8.76 -16.90
CA MET A 99 -12.24 7.91 -17.58
C MET A 99 -11.42 8.68 -18.62
N GLN A 100 -12.04 9.58 -19.39
CA GLN A 100 -11.31 10.47 -20.30
C GLN A 100 -10.38 11.43 -19.54
N ALA A 101 -10.86 12.04 -18.45
CA ALA A 101 -10.03 12.91 -17.62
C ALA A 101 -8.81 12.20 -17.04
N VAL A 102 -8.94 10.93 -16.62
CA VAL A 102 -7.82 10.11 -16.15
C VAL A 102 -6.81 9.82 -17.26
N LYS A 103 -7.28 9.59 -18.51
CA LYS A 103 -6.37 9.43 -19.66
C LYS A 103 -5.55 10.70 -19.90
N PHE A 104 -6.21 11.86 -19.93
CA PHE A 104 -5.51 13.15 -20.06
C PHE A 104 -4.52 13.41 -18.92
N GLU A 105 -4.89 13.07 -17.68
CA GLU A 105 -3.96 13.13 -16.55
C GLU A 105 -2.75 12.22 -16.76
N ASN A 106 -2.95 10.98 -17.21
CA ASN A 106 -1.86 10.05 -17.45
C ASN A 106 -0.94 10.52 -18.58
N ASP A 107 -1.47 11.13 -19.64
CA ASP A 107 -0.67 11.70 -20.72
C ASP A 107 0.30 12.77 -20.22
N LEU A 108 -0.07 13.51 -19.16
CA LEU A 108 0.76 14.55 -18.55
C LEU A 108 1.79 13.99 -17.55
N TYR A 109 1.36 13.11 -16.64
CA TYR A 109 2.18 12.74 -15.46
C TYR A 109 2.84 11.36 -15.57
N GLN A 110 2.29 10.46 -16.39
CA GLN A 110 2.82 9.10 -16.60
C GLN A 110 3.09 8.35 -15.27
N ASP A 111 2.16 8.45 -14.33
CA ASP A 111 2.27 7.87 -12.98
C ASP A 111 0.99 7.13 -12.54
N ILE A 112 0.15 6.71 -13.48
CA ILE A 112 -1.11 5.99 -13.19
C ILE A 112 -1.03 4.54 -13.67
N VAL A 113 -1.22 3.61 -12.74
CA VAL A 113 -1.48 2.21 -13.02
C VAL A 113 -2.98 1.96 -12.88
N GLN A 114 -3.62 1.57 -13.98
CA GLN A 114 -5.06 1.33 -14.01
C GLN A 114 -5.37 -0.03 -14.63
N GLU A 115 -6.15 -0.85 -13.93
CA GLU A 115 -6.72 -2.09 -14.46
C GLU A 115 -8.24 -1.96 -14.66
N ASP A 116 -8.82 -2.88 -15.45
CA ASP A 116 -10.22 -2.89 -15.88
C ASP A 116 -11.23 -3.45 -14.87
N PHE A 117 -10.89 -3.54 -13.58
CA PHE A 117 -11.87 -3.79 -12.53
C PHE A 117 -12.57 -2.51 -12.07
N LEU A 118 -13.86 -2.61 -11.71
CA LEU A 118 -14.61 -1.46 -11.20
C LEU A 118 -13.98 -0.94 -9.89
N ASP A 119 -13.63 0.35 -9.85
CA ASP A 119 -13.10 1.00 -8.66
C ASP A 119 -14.20 1.19 -7.61
N SER A 120 -14.21 0.30 -6.63
CA SER A 120 -15.18 0.32 -5.55
C SER A 120 -14.53 -0.11 -4.24
N TYR A 121 -15.18 0.24 -3.12
CA TYR A 121 -14.70 -0.13 -1.80
C TYR A 121 -14.61 -1.65 -1.60
N ARG A 122 -15.52 -2.41 -2.23
CA ARG A 122 -15.52 -3.88 -2.18
C ARG A 122 -14.45 -4.51 -3.09
N ASN A 123 -13.79 -3.72 -3.93
CA ASN A 123 -12.72 -4.17 -4.82
C ASN A 123 -11.33 -3.65 -4.43
N LEU A 124 -11.17 -3.09 -3.22
CA LEU A 124 -9.88 -2.59 -2.76
C LEU A 124 -8.80 -3.66 -2.76
N THR A 125 -9.15 -4.91 -2.46
CA THR A 125 -8.20 -6.02 -2.50
C THR A 125 -7.69 -6.32 -3.92
N HIS A 126 -8.53 -6.19 -4.96
CA HIS A 126 -8.04 -6.28 -6.34
C HIS A 126 -7.02 -5.18 -6.64
N LYS A 127 -7.27 -3.95 -6.18
CA LYS A 127 -6.33 -2.83 -6.30
C LYS A 127 -5.00 -3.08 -5.56
N ALA A 128 -5.05 -3.68 -4.38
CA ALA A 128 -3.85 -4.04 -3.62
C ALA A 128 -3.05 -5.16 -4.31
N MET A 129 -3.73 -6.18 -4.81
CA MET A 129 -3.11 -7.26 -5.60
C MET A 129 -2.50 -6.72 -6.90
N MET A 130 -3.20 -5.80 -7.60
CA MET A 130 -2.68 -5.09 -8.76
C MET A 130 -1.39 -4.33 -8.43
N ALA A 131 -1.32 -3.65 -7.28
CA ALA A 131 -0.11 -2.95 -6.86
C ALA A 131 1.07 -3.91 -6.71
N LEU A 132 0.89 -5.03 -6.00
CA LEU A 132 1.94 -6.02 -5.80
C LEU A 132 2.36 -6.71 -7.11
N LYS A 133 1.39 -7.04 -7.99
CA LYS A 133 1.62 -7.55 -9.35
C LYS A 133 2.46 -6.58 -10.17
N TRP A 134 2.07 -5.31 -10.20
CA TRP A 134 2.75 -4.29 -10.99
C TRP A 134 4.16 -4.04 -10.48
N ILE A 135 4.36 -3.89 -9.17
CA ILE A 135 5.68 -3.66 -8.58
C ILE A 135 6.61 -4.86 -8.83
N SER A 136 6.12 -6.08 -8.62
CA SER A 136 6.94 -7.28 -8.85
C SER A 136 7.33 -7.48 -10.31
N THR A 137 6.56 -6.91 -11.24
CA THR A 137 6.82 -7.00 -12.69
C THR A 137 7.69 -5.85 -13.19
N TYR A 138 7.40 -4.61 -12.78
CA TYR A 138 7.95 -3.40 -13.37
C TYR A 138 8.90 -2.62 -12.46
N CYS A 139 8.89 -2.87 -11.16
CA CYS A 139 9.67 -2.11 -10.18
C CYS A 139 10.38 -2.98 -9.14
N SER A 140 10.82 -4.18 -9.54
CA SER A 140 11.42 -5.18 -8.64
C SER A 140 12.78 -4.77 -8.07
N GLN A 141 13.37 -3.68 -8.54
CA GLN A 141 14.62 -3.12 -8.02
C GLN A 141 14.42 -2.13 -6.87
N ALA A 142 13.17 -1.75 -6.56
CA ALA A 142 12.89 -0.87 -5.42
C ALA A 142 13.40 -1.50 -4.12
N SER A 143 13.95 -0.71 -3.20
CA SER A 143 14.35 -1.24 -1.88
C SER A 143 13.15 -1.44 -0.96
N TYR A 144 12.18 -0.53 -1.03
CA TYR A 144 10.97 -0.52 -0.22
C TYR A 144 9.74 -0.19 -1.04
N ILE A 145 8.60 -0.70 -0.61
CA ILE A 145 7.27 -0.35 -1.13
C ILE A 145 6.53 0.39 -0.04
N SER A 146 6.01 1.58 -0.32
CA SER A 146 5.10 2.28 0.58
C SER A 146 3.70 2.26 -0.01
N LYS A 147 2.75 1.63 0.68
CA LYS A 147 1.32 1.75 0.38
C LYS A 147 0.74 2.85 1.25
N THR A 148 -0.06 3.73 0.66
CA THR A 148 -0.87 4.71 1.40
C THR A 148 -2.16 5.02 0.63
N ASP A 149 -3.11 5.68 1.29
CA ASP A 149 -4.33 6.19 0.66
C ASP A 149 -4.15 7.66 0.22
N ASP A 150 -4.99 8.13 -0.70
CA ASP A 150 -4.94 9.50 -1.23
C ASP A 150 -5.45 10.59 -0.25
N ASP A 151 -5.91 10.19 0.94
CA ASP A 151 -6.30 11.09 2.02
C ASP A 151 -5.26 11.19 3.16
N MET A 152 -4.04 10.74 2.86
CA MET A 152 -2.92 10.70 3.79
C MET A 152 -1.84 11.71 3.44
N ILE A 153 -1.08 12.11 4.47
CA ILE A 153 0.15 12.89 4.34
C ILE A 153 1.28 12.03 4.90
N VAL A 154 2.38 11.95 4.15
CA VAL A 154 3.60 11.29 4.60
C VAL A 154 4.68 12.35 4.83
N ASN A 155 5.32 12.34 6.00
CA ASN A 155 6.56 13.07 6.21
C ASN A 155 7.71 12.28 5.58
N THR A 156 7.91 12.53 4.29
CA THR A 156 8.87 11.81 3.45
C THR A 156 10.31 12.02 3.89
N PHE A 157 10.67 13.18 4.43
CA PHE A 157 11.99 13.42 5.03
C PHE A 157 12.27 12.47 6.19
N THR A 158 11.34 12.38 7.15
CA THR A 158 11.48 11.49 8.31
C THR A 158 11.47 10.02 7.88
N LEU A 159 10.65 9.66 6.89
CA LEU A 159 10.62 8.31 6.32
C LEU A 159 11.98 7.90 5.74
N LEU A 160 12.54 8.71 4.84
CA LEU A 160 13.83 8.44 4.22
C LEU A 160 14.95 8.36 5.28
N LYS A 161 14.97 9.32 6.22
CA LYS A 161 15.94 9.31 7.34
C LYS A 161 15.85 8.02 8.15
N HIS A 162 14.64 7.58 8.47
CA HIS A 162 14.41 6.36 9.24
C HIS A 162 14.90 5.10 8.49
N LEU A 163 14.49 4.92 7.24
CA LEU A 163 14.87 3.73 6.45
C LEU A 163 16.38 3.70 6.16
N LYS A 164 16.98 4.84 5.76
CA LYS A 164 18.42 4.93 5.51
C LYS A 164 19.25 4.66 6.76
N PHE A 165 18.81 5.16 7.92
CA PHE A 165 19.45 4.84 9.21
C PHE A 165 19.43 3.34 9.49
N ARG A 166 18.31 2.66 9.21
CA ARG A 166 18.22 1.21 9.38
C ARG A 166 19.15 0.46 8.43
N ASP A 167 19.21 0.87 7.16
CA ASP A 167 20.07 0.25 6.16
C ASP A 167 21.55 0.41 6.52
N SER A 168 21.98 1.62 6.91
CA SER A 168 23.39 1.88 7.27
C SER A 168 23.85 1.13 8.51
N HIS A 169 22.95 0.81 9.43
CA HIS A 169 23.23 0.05 10.64
C HIS A 169 22.93 -1.45 10.51
N ARG A 170 22.75 -1.96 9.27
CA ARG A 170 22.47 -3.37 8.98
C ARG A 170 21.22 -3.91 9.71
N MET A 171 20.26 -3.04 9.99
CA MET A 171 18.95 -3.37 10.58
C MET A 171 17.88 -3.61 9.51
N LYS A 172 18.26 -3.62 8.23
CA LYS A 172 17.39 -4.06 7.14
C LYS A 172 17.09 -5.54 7.31
N GLN A 173 15.83 -5.85 7.57
CA GLN A 173 15.33 -7.22 7.65
C GLN A 173 14.50 -7.45 6.40
N ASN A 174 14.82 -8.48 5.64
CA ASN A 174 13.91 -9.00 4.61
C ASN A 174 12.61 -9.49 5.29
N ASN A 175 11.59 -9.81 4.49
CA ASN A 175 10.32 -10.34 4.97
C ASN A 175 9.66 -9.47 6.07
N SER A 176 9.75 -8.14 5.92
CA SER A 176 9.36 -7.20 6.98
C SER A 176 8.33 -6.16 6.53
N ILE A 177 7.39 -5.87 7.43
CA ILE A 177 6.36 -4.84 7.26
C ILE A 177 6.48 -3.80 8.36
N PHE A 178 6.62 -2.53 7.99
CA PHE A 178 6.68 -1.40 8.92
C PHE A 178 5.32 -0.71 8.96
N CYS A 179 4.61 -0.82 10.08
CA CYS A 179 3.25 -0.30 10.17
C CYS A 179 2.78 -0.08 11.61
N ARG A 180 1.65 0.62 11.74
CA ARG A 180 0.81 0.55 12.94
C ARG A 180 0.03 -0.77 12.91
N VAL A 181 0.34 -1.68 13.82
CA VAL A 181 -0.33 -2.98 13.92
C VAL A 181 -1.58 -2.89 14.80
N TYR A 182 -2.69 -3.37 14.28
CA TYR A 182 -3.87 -3.73 15.08
C TYR A 182 -3.67 -5.14 15.62
N LYS A 183 -3.79 -5.28 16.95
CA LYS A 183 -3.82 -6.60 17.62
C LYS A 183 -5.12 -7.33 17.27
N PRO A 184 -5.19 -8.65 17.49
CA PRO A 184 -6.40 -9.42 17.19
C PRO A 184 -7.64 -8.80 17.81
N MET A 185 -8.67 -8.61 16.98
CA MET A 185 -9.91 -7.93 17.35
C MET A 185 -11.11 -8.60 16.71
N ASN A 186 -12.29 -8.41 17.30
CA ASN A 186 -13.51 -9.03 16.80
C ASN A 186 -13.86 -8.53 15.40
N VAL A 187 -14.33 -9.44 14.56
CA VAL A 187 -14.89 -9.13 13.25
C VAL A 187 -16.19 -8.35 13.45
N PHE A 188 -16.38 -7.31 12.63
CA PHE A 188 -17.58 -6.48 12.71
C PHE A 188 -18.79 -7.24 12.15
N ARG A 189 -19.69 -7.68 13.03
CA ARG A 189 -20.92 -8.41 12.68
C ARG A 189 -22.18 -7.54 12.64
N ASP A 190 -22.07 -6.27 12.99
CA ASP A 190 -23.17 -5.32 12.83
C ASP A 190 -23.21 -4.78 11.40
N LYS A 191 -24.33 -4.99 10.72
CA LYS A 191 -24.58 -4.56 9.32
C LYS A 191 -24.49 -3.04 9.14
N ASN A 192 -24.62 -2.26 10.20
CA ASN A 192 -24.52 -0.80 10.16
C ASN A 192 -23.07 -0.30 10.17
N ILE A 193 -22.10 -1.16 10.46
CA ILE A 193 -20.68 -0.80 10.44
C ILE A 193 -20.14 -0.92 9.02
N LYS A 194 -19.41 0.11 8.56
CA LYS A 194 -18.78 0.17 7.22
C LYS A 194 -18.01 -1.11 6.86
N TRP A 195 -17.37 -1.70 7.86
CA TRP A 195 -16.51 -2.87 7.77
C TRP A 195 -17.22 -4.19 8.11
N TYR A 196 -18.55 -4.23 8.02
CA TYR A 196 -19.35 -5.42 8.25
C TYR A 196 -18.89 -6.61 7.38
N LEU A 197 -18.75 -7.77 8.01
CA LEU A 197 -18.54 -9.06 7.37
C LEU A 197 -19.55 -10.08 7.88
N SER A 198 -20.24 -10.74 6.95
CA SER A 198 -21.03 -11.92 7.29
C SER A 198 -20.15 -13.12 7.66
N GLU A 199 -20.70 -14.10 8.38
CA GLU A 199 -19.98 -15.35 8.67
C GLU A 199 -19.60 -16.10 7.39
N LYS A 200 -20.39 -15.96 6.33
CA LYS A 200 -20.07 -16.53 5.01
C LYS A 200 -18.83 -15.87 4.39
N GLU A 201 -18.68 -14.56 4.50
CA GLU A 201 -17.52 -13.83 3.97
C GLU A 201 -16.27 -14.07 4.83
N TYR A 202 -16.42 -14.12 6.15
CA TYR A 202 -15.31 -14.35 7.07
C TYR A 202 -15.84 -15.14 8.28
N PRO A 203 -15.62 -16.45 8.37
CA PRO A 203 -16.26 -17.29 9.38
C PRO A 203 -15.55 -17.27 10.74
N LEU A 204 -14.29 -16.81 10.82
CA LEU A 204 -13.60 -16.69 12.10
C LEU A 204 -14.18 -15.52 12.91
N GLU A 205 -14.16 -15.60 14.23
CA GLU A 205 -14.71 -14.53 15.09
C GLU A 205 -13.81 -13.30 15.17
N LYS A 206 -12.50 -13.48 14.98
CA LYS A 206 -11.48 -12.45 15.14
C LYS A 206 -10.62 -12.33 13.89
N PHE A 207 -10.20 -11.10 13.61
CA PHE A 207 -9.08 -10.84 12.72
C PHE A 207 -7.78 -11.23 13.42
N SER A 208 -6.85 -11.84 12.67
CA SER A 208 -5.45 -11.92 13.09
C SER A 208 -4.82 -10.53 13.12
N SER A 209 -3.61 -10.38 13.67
CA SER A 209 -2.91 -9.08 13.65
C SER A 209 -2.70 -8.56 12.22
N PHE A 210 -2.98 -7.30 11.96
CA PHE A 210 -2.81 -6.70 10.63
C PHE A 210 -2.34 -5.24 10.75
N CYS A 211 -1.82 -4.69 9.66
CA CYS A 211 -1.42 -3.30 9.58
C CYS A 211 -2.61 -2.39 9.30
N SER A 212 -2.59 -1.18 9.86
CA SER A 212 -3.53 -0.13 9.51
C SER A 212 -3.48 0.17 8.00
N GLY A 213 -4.63 0.11 7.32
CA GLY A 213 -4.75 0.38 5.90
C GLY A 213 -4.38 1.80 5.47
N SER A 214 -4.30 2.74 6.41
CA SER A 214 -3.88 4.12 6.15
C SER A 214 -2.50 4.21 5.49
N ALA A 215 -1.53 3.44 5.99
CA ALA A 215 -0.24 3.27 5.34
C ALA A 215 0.57 2.14 5.98
N PHE A 216 1.40 1.49 5.16
CA PHE A 216 2.41 0.53 5.58
C PHE A 216 3.56 0.50 4.58
N ILE A 217 4.72 0.03 5.02
CA ILE A 217 5.91 -0.12 4.18
C ILE A 217 6.32 -1.59 4.17
N LEU A 218 6.53 -2.16 2.99
CA LEU A 218 7.04 -3.51 2.80
C LEU A 218 8.50 -3.46 2.35
N THR A 219 9.30 -4.43 2.76
CA THR A 219 10.49 -4.76 1.99
C THR A 219 10.09 -5.39 0.67
N ASN A 220 10.82 -5.06 -0.41
CA ASN A 220 10.37 -5.37 -1.76
C ASN A 220 10.36 -6.89 -2.08
N ASP A 221 11.12 -7.70 -1.34
CA ASP A 221 11.10 -9.17 -1.44
C ASP A 221 9.71 -9.78 -1.13
N LEU A 222 8.86 -9.05 -0.41
CA LEU A 222 7.49 -9.44 -0.14
C LEU A 222 6.55 -9.30 -1.34
N ALA A 223 6.85 -8.43 -2.31
CA ALA A 223 5.89 -8.05 -3.34
C ALA A 223 5.39 -9.25 -4.15
N LYS A 224 6.34 -9.99 -4.74
CA LYS A 224 6.06 -11.17 -5.55
C LYS A 224 5.49 -12.32 -4.71
N THR A 225 6.03 -12.51 -3.51
CA THR A 225 5.62 -13.58 -2.60
C THR A 225 4.17 -13.41 -2.16
N ILE A 226 3.82 -12.22 -1.66
CA ILE A 226 2.45 -11.90 -1.24
C ILE A 226 1.49 -11.93 -2.45
N TYR A 227 1.89 -11.36 -3.59
CA TYR A 227 1.05 -11.43 -4.81
C TYR A 227 0.74 -12.87 -5.20
N ASN A 228 1.76 -13.72 -5.35
CA ASN A 228 1.56 -15.11 -5.77
C ASN A 228 0.69 -15.87 -4.77
N LEU A 229 0.91 -15.68 -3.47
CA LEU A 229 0.12 -16.35 -2.43
C LEU A 229 -1.34 -15.85 -2.40
N SER A 230 -1.57 -14.57 -2.66
CA SER A 230 -2.92 -13.99 -2.70
C SER A 230 -3.82 -14.62 -3.78
N LEU A 231 -3.25 -15.27 -4.79
CA LEU A 231 -4.05 -16.00 -5.78
C LEU A 231 -4.77 -17.22 -5.16
N TYR A 232 -4.26 -17.74 -4.04
CA TYR A 232 -4.71 -18.99 -3.40
C TYR A 232 -5.43 -18.77 -2.06
N VAL A 233 -5.40 -17.56 -1.47
CA VAL A 233 -6.05 -17.26 -0.19
C VAL A 233 -7.45 -16.68 -0.44
N PRO A 234 -8.55 -17.24 0.08
CA PRO A 234 -9.90 -16.77 -0.23
C PRO A 234 -10.12 -15.26 -0.06
N PHE A 235 -10.76 -14.66 -1.06
CA PHE A 235 -10.93 -13.21 -1.15
C PHE A 235 -11.60 -12.60 0.07
N LEU A 236 -10.97 -11.55 0.61
CA LEU A 236 -11.59 -10.63 1.55
C LEU A 236 -11.43 -9.22 1.00
N TRP A 237 -12.50 -8.44 0.95
CA TRP A 237 -12.51 -7.12 0.32
C TRP A 237 -11.80 -6.02 1.13
N ILE A 238 -11.51 -6.28 2.40
CA ILE A 238 -10.76 -5.38 3.30
C ILE A 238 -9.27 -5.60 3.02
N ASP A 239 -8.67 -4.73 2.21
CA ASP A 239 -7.35 -4.94 1.60
C ASP A 239 -6.21 -5.05 2.61
N ASP A 240 -6.21 -4.24 3.66
CA ASP A 240 -5.18 -4.25 4.69
C ASP A 240 -5.24 -5.52 5.56
N VAL A 241 -6.43 -5.94 5.98
CA VAL A 241 -6.65 -7.23 6.66
C VAL A 241 -6.24 -8.39 5.76
N TYR A 242 -6.60 -8.34 4.47
CA TYR A 242 -6.29 -9.40 3.53
C TYR A 242 -4.79 -9.51 3.26
N ILE A 243 -4.15 -8.43 2.81
CA ILE A 243 -2.73 -8.43 2.43
C ILE A 243 -1.82 -8.63 3.64
N THR A 244 -2.00 -7.83 4.70
CA THR A 244 -1.05 -7.81 5.82
C THR A 244 -1.43 -8.75 6.95
N GLY A 245 -2.70 -9.12 7.07
CA GLY A 245 -3.17 -10.12 8.02
C GLY A 245 -3.11 -11.52 7.42
N LEU A 246 -4.01 -11.81 6.47
CA LEU A 246 -4.23 -13.18 5.99
C LEU A 246 -3.07 -13.70 5.13
N VAL A 247 -2.67 -12.95 4.11
CA VAL A 247 -1.65 -13.40 3.15
C VAL A 247 -0.25 -13.28 3.74
N ALA A 248 0.11 -12.13 4.32
CA ALA A 248 1.46 -11.93 4.84
C ALA A 248 1.79 -12.82 6.05
N GLN A 249 0.84 -13.13 6.92
CA GLN A 249 1.14 -14.01 8.07
C GLN A 249 1.47 -15.44 7.64
N ALA A 250 0.90 -15.92 6.54
CA ALA A 250 1.22 -17.23 5.99
C ALA A 250 2.69 -17.34 5.50
N VAL A 251 3.41 -16.22 5.38
CA VAL A 251 4.85 -16.20 5.03
C VAL A 251 5.75 -15.71 6.17
N ASN A 252 5.28 -15.80 7.42
CA ASN A 252 6.04 -15.48 8.64
C ASN A 252 6.67 -14.07 8.64
N VAL A 253 5.94 -13.06 8.17
CA VAL A 253 6.42 -11.67 8.15
C VAL A 253 6.77 -11.14 9.55
N THR A 254 7.80 -10.30 9.61
CA THR A 254 8.14 -9.54 10.81
C THR A 254 7.48 -8.17 10.80
N PHE A 255 6.56 -7.93 11.74
CA PHE A 255 6.00 -6.60 11.94
C PHE A 255 6.93 -5.71 12.75
N ASN A 256 7.43 -4.67 12.11
CA ASN A 256 8.17 -3.60 12.75
C ASN A 256 7.20 -2.46 13.08
N GLN A 257 7.03 -2.15 14.37
CA GLN A 257 6.12 -1.10 14.82
C GLN A 257 6.89 0.16 15.24
N PRO A 258 7.11 1.12 14.34
CA PRO A 258 7.63 2.41 14.73
C PRO A 258 6.53 3.23 15.41
N LYS A 259 6.24 2.93 16.68
CA LYS A 259 5.11 3.51 17.44
C LYS A 259 5.15 5.03 17.54
N SER A 260 6.32 5.66 17.45
CA SER A 260 6.50 7.12 17.44
C SER A 260 6.23 7.79 16.09
N LEU A 261 5.96 7.01 15.02
CA LEU A 261 5.96 7.51 13.64
C LEU A 261 4.55 7.55 12.99
N TYR A 262 3.49 7.14 13.69
CA TYR A 262 2.11 7.18 13.17
C TYR A 262 1.22 8.09 14.03
N THR A 263 0.74 9.21 13.48
CA THR A 263 -0.16 10.16 14.15
C THR A 263 -1.55 10.09 13.51
N MET A 264 -2.52 9.48 14.21
CA MET A 264 -3.84 9.12 13.63
C MET A 264 -5.02 9.95 14.15
N ASN A 265 -4.82 10.80 15.16
CA ASN A 265 -5.89 11.52 15.83
C ASN A 265 -5.51 12.99 15.97
N ASP A 266 -5.99 13.86 15.09
CA ASP A 266 -6.63 15.12 15.51
C ASP A 266 -7.19 15.83 14.29
N GLU A 267 -8.46 16.19 14.38
CA GLU A 267 -9.15 17.03 13.41
C GLU A 267 -8.63 18.48 13.41
N THR A 268 -7.69 18.80 14.32
CA THR A 268 -7.17 20.14 14.61
C THR A 268 -5.65 20.22 14.85
N ILE A 269 -4.82 19.24 14.48
CA ILE A 269 -3.36 19.35 14.70
C ILE A 269 -2.75 20.48 13.86
N GLY A 270 -2.12 21.43 14.55
CA GLY A 270 -1.15 22.34 13.96
C GLY A 270 0.02 21.53 13.42
N LEU A 271 0.20 21.56 12.10
CA LEU A 271 1.20 20.80 11.33
C LEU A 271 2.65 21.21 11.62
N THR A 272 2.90 21.95 12.71
CA THR A 272 4.16 22.63 13.02
C THR A 272 4.92 22.03 14.20
N LYS A 273 4.42 20.98 14.88
CA LYS A 273 5.05 20.51 16.14
C LYS A 273 5.31 19.01 16.32
N HIS A 274 4.94 18.11 15.38
CA HIS A 274 5.16 16.67 15.58
C HIS A 274 5.82 15.93 14.40
N THR A 275 6.67 14.96 14.78
CA THR A 275 7.68 14.19 14.03
C THR A 275 7.16 12.87 13.41
N GLY A 276 5.84 12.72 13.26
CA GLY A 276 5.24 11.51 12.70
C GLY A 276 5.54 11.32 11.20
N ILE A 277 5.81 10.09 10.77
CA ILE A 277 5.97 9.71 9.35
C ILE A 277 4.62 9.75 8.63
N ILE A 278 3.53 9.29 9.24
CA ILE A 278 2.22 9.21 8.58
C ILE A 278 1.17 9.97 9.39
N ILE A 279 0.42 10.83 8.70
CA ILE A 279 -0.64 11.67 9.24
C ILE A 279 -1.89 11.48 8.39
N LYS A 280 -3.01 11.09 9.03
CA LYS A 280 -4.33 11.08 8.38
C LYS A 280 -4.96 12.46 8.47
N ASN A 281 -5.35 13.07 7.34
CA ASN A 281 -6.02 14.36 7.36
C ASN A 281 -7.28 14.37 6.46
N PRO A 282 -8.45 13.99 7.01
CA PRO A 282 -9.69 13.90 6.25
C PRO A 282 -10.22 15.28 5.78
N ASN A 283 -9.70 16.38 6.33
CA ASN A 283 -10.11 17.75 6.03
C ASN A 283 -9.12 18.50 5.12
N LEU A 284 -8.02 17.86 4.73
CA LEU A 284 -6.99 18.46 3.87
C LEU A 284 -7.59 19.01 2.58
N PHE A 285 -8.56 18.30 2.02
CA PHE A 285 -9.21 18.61 0.75
C PHE A 285 -10.52 19.41 0.89
N LYS A 286 -10.93 19.77 2.12
CA LYS A 286 -12.18 20.52 2.35
C LYS A 286 -11.98 22.02 2.53
N ARG A 287 -10.75 22.52 2.74
CA ARG A 287 -10.49 23.95 3.04
C ARG A 287 -9.23 24.47 2.35
N ARG A 288 -9.34 25.59 1.62
CA ARG A 288 -8.23 26.27 0.91
C ARG A 288 -7.05 26.64 1.84
N ARG A 289 -7.33 26.95 3.12
CA ARG A 289 -6.30 27.22 4.17
C ARG A 289 -5.43 26.00 4.53
N SER A 290 -5.87 24.78 4.22
CA SER A 290 -5.12 23.55 4.51
C SER A 290 -3.94 23.35 3.55
N LEU A 291 -3.98 23.94 2.35
CA LEU A 291 -2.92 23.86 1.34
C LEU A 291 -1.68 24.69 1.72
N ASN A 292 -1.87 25.94 2.19
CA ASN A 292 -0.78 26.78 2.70
C ASN A 292 -0.07 26.14 3.91
N LYS A 293 -0.78 25.28 4.64
CA LYS A 293 -0.31 24.54 5.79
C LYS A 293 0.59 23.35 5.42
N LEU A 294 0.43 22.78 4.22
CA LEU A 294 1.32 21.74 3.66
C LEU A 294 2.67 22.32 3.24
N ALA A 295 2.67 23.50 2.60
CA ALA A 295 3.90 24.21 2.25
C ALA A 295 4.79 24.42 3.48
N VAL A 296 4.19 24.82 4.62
CA VAL A 296 4.90 25.00 5.89
C VAL A 296 5.59 23.73 6.41
N ILE A 297 5.03 22.52 6.19
CA ILE A 297 5.66 21.25 6.63
C ILE A 297 6.90 20.95 5.81
N ILE A 298 6.80 21.13 4.49
CA ILE A 298 7.92 20.90 3.57
C ILE A 298 9.05 21.88 3.91
N SER A 299 8.72 23.13 4.24
CA SER A 299 9.69 24.14 4.69
C SER A 299 10.26 23.85 6.08
N SER A 300 9.45 23.49 7.08
CA SER A 300 9.91 23.28 8.46
C SER A 300 10.70 21.99 8.64
N ALA A 301 10.34 20.90 7.96
CA ALA A 301 11.12 19.66 7.96
C ALA A 301 12.45 19.81 7.20
N SER A 302 12.52 20.74 6.24
CA SER A 302 13.77 21.14 5.59
C SER A 302 14.67 21.98 6.50
N LEU A 303 14.09 22.89 7.30
CA LEU A 303 14.82 23.76 8.24
C LEU A 303 15.50 22.98 9.37
N ASP A 304 14.88 21.91 9.89
CA ASP A 304 15.49 21.07 10.92
C ASP A 304 16.64 20.18 10.38
N ASN A 305 16.75 20.00 9.06
CA ASN A 305 17.83 19.24 8.41
C ASN A 305 18.96 20.12 7.84
N SER A 306 18.82 21.45 7.81
CA SER A 306 19.81 22.38 7.25
C SER A 306 20.83 22.88 8.29
N THR A 307 21.36 21.99 9.11
CA THR A 307 22.53 22.30 9.97
C THR A 307 23.77 21.55 9.48
N SER A 308 24.14 21.81 8.23
CA SER A 308 25.53 21.89 7.74
C SER A 308 25.44 22.32 6.27
N ASP A 309 26.17 23.37 5.93
CA ASP A 309 26.33 23.95 4.60
C ASP A 309 25.10 24.73 4.08
N GLY A 310 25.14 26.03 4.37
CA GLY A 310 24.18 27.01 3.90
C GLY A 310 24.34 27.28 2.41
N GLU A 311 23.45 26.72 1.60
CA GLU A 311 22.96 27.27 0.34
C GLU A 311 21.70 26.49 -0.05
N THR A 312 20.71 27.16 -0.67
CA THR A 312 19.44 26.63 -1.24
C THR A 312 18.11 26.76 -0.46
N LEU A 313 17.90 27.84 0.32
CA LEU A 313 16.55 28.24 0.76
C LEU A 313 15.82 29.21 -0.19
N GLU A 314 16.51 29.88 -1.11
CA GLU A 314 15.88 30.86 -2.02
C GLU A 314 15.25 30.26 -3.29
N GLN A 315 15.51 28.99 -3.61
CA GLN A 315 15.01 28.39 -4.86
C GLN A 315 13.67 27.66 -4.71
N VAL A 316 13.30 27.20 -3.50
CA VAL A 316 12.06 26.43 -3.28
C VAL A 316 10.84 27.33 -3.06
N VAL A 317 11.05 28.58 -2.62
CA VAL A 317 9.95 29.52 -2.31
C VAL A 317 9.51 30.34 -3.53
N ASN A 318 10.36 30.48 -4.56
CA ASN A 318 10.11 31.39 -5.70
C ASN A 318 9.44 30.77 -6.93
N PHE A 319 9.13 29.47 -6.95
CA PHE A 319 8.35 28.88 -8.05
C PHE A 319 6.87 28.72 -7.68
N GLY A 320 6.08 29.76 -7.99
CA GLY A 320 4.75 29.54 -8.60
C GLY A 320 3.50 29.54 -7.72
N PHE A 321 3.53 30.03 -6.48
CA PHE A 321 2.28 30.38 -5.78
C PHE A 321 2.02 31.88 -5.97
N PHE A 322 0.99 32.20 -6.77
CA PHE A 322 0.54 33.54 -7.22
C PHE A 322 1.10 34.03 -8.56
N SER A 323 0.44 33.58 -9.63
CA SER A 323 -0.05 34.46 -10.71
C SER A 323 -1.22 33.79 -11.40
#